data_AF-A0AAW8H042-F1
#
_entry.id   AF-A0AAW8H042-F1
#
_cell.length_a   1.000
_cell.length_b   1.000
_cell.length_c   1.000
_cell.angle_alpha   90.00
_cell.angle_beta   90.00
_cell.angle_gamma   90.00
#
_symmetry.space_group_name_H-M   'P 1'
#
loop_
_entity.id
_entity.type
_entity.pdbx_description
1 polymer ?
#
loop_
_entity_poly.entity_id
_entity_poly.type
_entity_poly.pdbx_seq_one_letter_code
_entity_poly.pdbx_strand_id
1 'polypeptide(L)'
;MNLDKKALLSIVLLSSISSANELYDSYKNSVEQCVASEKQRPKVTAHDVKQLKPEDINNYLITIRNQRIQQCSNSSEMKALINEIASSKSVDIDTLSDRYLSIYLERQLNSFSAAQKEKLRNIDLALADKSLETDLVALWEKLKEQQ
;
A
#
# COMPACT_ATOMS: atom_id res chain seq x y z
N MET A 1 -32.55 -28.24 46.86
CA MET A 1 -32.47 -26.85 46.38
C MET A 1 -31.39 -26.16 47.20
N ASN A 2 -30.18 -26.02 46.65
CA ASN A 2 -29.10 -25.14 47.15
C ASN A 2 -27.95 -25.23 46.13
N LEU A 3 -27.95 -24.32 45.16
CA LEU A 3 -26.75 -24.00 44.40
C LEU A 3 -26.19 -22.72 45.03
N ASP A 4 -25.12 -22.89 45.81
CA ASP A 4 -24.41 -21.78 46.38
C ASP A 4 -23.61 -21.03 45.31
N LYS A 5 -23.67 -19.72 45.46
CA LYS A 5 -23.27 -18.69 44.52
C LYS A 5 -21.75 -18.51 44.47
N LYS A 6 -21.32 -17.93 43.34
CA LYS A 6 -20.09 -17.14 43.11
C LYS A 6 -18.90 -17.88 42.51
N ALA A 7 -19.01 -18.19 41.22
CA ALA A 7 -17.84 -18.23 40.35
C ALA A 7 -17.47 -16.79 39.96
N LEU A 8 -16.39 -16.28 40.56
CA LEU A 8 -15.77 -15.01 40.22
C LEU A 8 -15.08 -15.16 38.85
N LEU A 9 -15.75 -14.74 37.77
CA LEU A 9 -15.14 -14.60 36.46
C LEU A 9 -14.22 -13.36 36.47
N SER A 10 -12.95 -13.59 36.83
CA SER A 10 -11.88 -12.62 36.60
C SER A 10 -11.56 -12.63 35.12
N ILE A 11 -12.20 -11.74 34.36
CA ILE A 11 -11.79 -11.44 32.98
C ILE A 11 -10.47 -10.67 33.09
N VAL A 12 -9.36 -11.41 32.99
CA VAL A 12 -8.06 -10.81 32.73
C VAL A 12 -8.11 -10.30 31.30
N LEU A 13 -8.38 -9.01 31.15
CA LEU A 13 -8.09 -8.28 29.92
C LEU A 13 -6.57 -8.28 29.75
N LEU A 14 -6.03 -9.30 29.07
CA LEU A 14 -4.69 -9.24 28.51
C LEU A 14 -4.71 -8.18 27.41
N SER A 15 -4.45 -6.94 27.79
CA SER A 15 -4.01 -5.91 26.86
C SER A 15 -2.68 -6.37 26.29
N SER A 16 -2.71 -7.03 25.14
CA SER A 16 -1.52 -7.33 24.35
C SER A 16 -0.83 -6.01 24.04
N ILE A 17 0.23 -5.68 24.79
CA ILE A 17 1.17 -4.64 24.42
C ILE A 17 1.93 -5.22 23.23
N SER A 18 1.35 -5.12 22.03
CA SER A 18 2.07 -5.49 20.83
C SER A 18 3.30 -4.59 20.74
N SER A 19 4.47 -5.23 20.75
CA SER A 19 5.72 -4.51 20.59
C SER A 19 5.76 -3.83 19.22
N ALA A 20 6.51 -2.74 19.10
CA ALA A 20 6.62 -1.98 17.84
C ALA A 20 7.01 -2.87 16.64
N ASN A 21 7.82 -3.91 16.89
CA ASN A 21 8.21 -4.89 15.87
C ASN A 21 7.03 -5.73 15.39
N GLU A 22 6.14 -6.19 16.28
CA GLU A 22 4.99 -7.01 15.90
C GLU A 22 4.02 -6.27 14.99
N LEU A 23 3.79 -4.98 15.24
CA LEU A 23 2.89 -4.17 14.42
C LEU A 23 3.49 -3.89 13.05
N TYR A 24 4.79 -3.62 12.98
CA TYR A 24 5.47 -3.44 11.70
C TYR A 24 5.53 -4.73 10.87
N ASP A 25 5.76 -5.89 11.51
CA ASP A 25 5.71 -7.18 10.83
C ASP A 25 4.29 -7.51 10.36
N SER A 26 3.26 -7.17 11.15
CA SER A 26 1.88 -7.28 10.70
C SER A 26 1.58 -6.39 9.49
N TYR A 27 2.17 -5.18 9.41
CA TYR A 27 2.06 -4.32 8.24
C TYR A 27 2.73 -4.95 7.02
N LYS A 28 3.95 -5.47 7.14
CA LYS A 28 4.64 -6.19 6.05
C LYS A 28 3.82 -7.36 5.51
N ASN A 29 3.29 -8.20 6.39
CA ASN A 29 2.42 -9.32 6.01
C ASN A 29 1.18 -8.82 5.25
N SER A 30 0.60 -7.68 5.68
CA SER A 30 -0.53 -7.06 4.99
C SER A 30 -0.16 -6.59 3.58
N VAL A 31 1.04 -6.00 3.40
CA VAL A 31 1.54 -5.60 2.07
C VAL A 31 1.70 -6.82 1.16
N GLU A 32 2.28 -7.92 1.65
CA GLU A 32 2.46 -9.15 0.88
C GLU A 32 1.10 -9.75 0.43
N GLN A 33 0.11 -9.76 1.33
CA GLN A 33 -1.24 -10.19 1.01
C GLN A 33 -1.91 -9.31 -0.05
N CYS A 34 -1.74 -7.98 0.04
CA CYS A 34 -2.26 -7.04 -0.95
C CYS A 34 -1.60 -7.24 -2.33
N VAL A 35 -0.28 -7.49 -2.36
CA VAL A 35 0.45 -7.83 -3.60
C VAL A 35 -0.07 -9.15 -4.18
N ALA A 36 -0.29 -10.16 -3.34
CA ALA A 36 -0.84 -11.44 -3.78
C ALA A 36 -2.26 -11.28 -4.34
N SER A 37 -3.11 -10.45 -3.72
CA SER A 37 -4.45 -10.14 -4.22
C SER A 37 -4.40 -9.41 -5.56
N GLU A 38 -3.52 -8.42 -5.72
CA GLU A 38 -3.36 -7.69 -6.98
C GLU A 38 -2.89 -8.62 -8.11
N LYS A 39 -2.02 -9.60 -7.82
CA LYS A 39 -1.57 -10.62 -8.77
C LYS A 39 -2.66 -11.58 -9.26
N GLN A 40 -3.80 -11.67 -8.57
CA GLN A 40 -4.93 -12.49 -9.02
C GLN A 40 -5.70 -11.85 -10.18
N ARG A 41 -5.53 -10.55 -10.43
CA ARG A 41 -6.15 -9.84 -11.56
C ARG A 41 -5.39 -10.12 -12.86
N PRO A 42 -6.05 -10.07 -14.04
CA PRO A 42 -5.36 -10.13 -15.32
C PRO A 42 -4.23 -9.10 -15.43
N LYS A 43 -3.04 -9.51 -15.86
CA LYS A 43 -1.88 -8.60 -16.00
C LYS A 43 -2.17 -7.51 -17.03
N VAL A 44 -1.74 -6.29 -16.75
CA VAL A 44 -1.72 -5.20 -17.75
C VAL A 44 -0.83 -5.58 -18.93
N THR A 45 -1.27 -5.25 -20.14
CA THR A 45 -0.58 -5.53 -21.40
C THR A 45 -0.25 -4.24 -22.16
N ALA A 46 0.65 -4.30 -23.14
CA ALA A 46 0.96 -3.15 -24.00
C ALA A 46 -0.28 -2.60 -24.72
N HIS A 47 -1.25 -3.47 -25.06
CA HIS A 47 -2.50 -3.03 -25.66
C HIS A 47 -3.35 -2.18 -24.71
N ASP A 48 -3.41 -2.55 -23.43
CA ASP A 48 -4.20 -1.84 -22.41
C ASP A 48 -3.67 -0.42 -22.19
N VAL A 49 -2.36 -0.22 -22.36
CA VAL A 49 -1.67 1.07 -22.13
C VAL A 49 -1.17 1.73 -23.43
N LYS A 50 -1.65 1.33 -24.60
CA LYS A 50 -1.16 1.83 -25.90
C LYS A 50 -1.26 3.35 -26.09
N GLN A 51 -2.16 4.01 -25.35
CA GLN A 51 -2.38 5.45 -25.37
C GLN A 51 -1.43 6.21 -24.43
N LEU A 52 -0.70 5.50 -23.58
CA LEU A 52 0.30 6.08 -22.69
C LEU A 52 1.62 6.22 -23.43
N LYS A 53 2.35 7.28 -23.09
CA LYS A 53 3.73 7.41 -23.52
C LYS A 53 4.64 6.54 -22.64
N PRO A 54 5.82 6.12 -23.10
CA PRO A 54 6.75 5.36 -22.27
C PRO A 54 7.03 6.04 -20.93
N GLU A 55 7.26 7.36 -20.89
CA GLU A 55 7.48 8.10 -19.64
C GLU A 55 6.30 8.02 -18.64
N ASP A 56 5.08 7.78 -19.13
CA ASP A 56 3.90 7.63 -18.29
C ASP A 56 3.94 6.33 -17.48
N ILE A 57 4.69 5.31 -17.92
CA ILE A 57 4.85 4.04 -17.20
C ILE A 57 5.54 4.28 -15.85
N ASN A 58 6.68 4.96 -15.87
CA ASN A 58 7.43 5.24 -14.65
C ASN A 58 6.69 6.25 -13.76
N ASN A 59 6.08 7.28 -14.35
CA ASN A 59 5.44 8.35 -13.58
C ASN A 59 4.10 7.94 -12.97
N TYR A 60 3.30 7.14 -13.68
CA TYR A 60 1.92 6.84 -13.25
C TYR A 60 1.74 5.39 -12.82
N LEU A 61 2.17 4.40 -13.60
CA LEU A 61 1.85 3.00 -13.29
C LEU A 61 2.53 2.50 -12.02
N ILE A 62 3.79 2.91 -11.76
CA ILE A 62 4.47 2.61 -10.49
C ILE A 62 3.73 3.27 -9.31
N THR A 63 3.31 4.52 -9.48
CA THR A 63 2.57 5.27 -8.46
C THR A 63 1.23 4.61 -8.15
N ILE A 64 0.46 4.24 -9.17
CA ILE A 64 -0.84 3.56 -9.04
C ILE A 64 -0.67 2.21 -8.35
N ARG A 65 0.34 1.42 -8.78
CA ARG A 65 0.68 0.14 -8.14
C ARG A 65 0.88 0.33 -6.64
N ASN A 66 1.74 1.27 -6.25
CA ASN A 66 2.01 1.54 -4.84
C ASN A 66 0.76 2.07 -4.09
N GLN A 67 -0.04 2.93 -4.72
CA GLN A 67 -1.30 3.42 -4.14
C GLN A 67 -2.29 2.30 -3.84
N ARG A 68 -2.47 1.35 -4.76
CA ARG A 68 -3.40 0.22 -4.56
C ARG A 68 -2.95 -0.67 -3.41
N ILE A 69 -1.65 -0.98 -3.33
CA ILE A 69 -1.08 -1.75 -2.23
C ILE A 69 -1.21 -1.01 -0.90
N GLN A 70 -0.95 0.30 -0.89
CA GLN A 70 -1.12 1.15 0.29
C GLN A 70 -2.57 1.17 0.75
N GLN A 71 -3.53 1.45 -0.14
CA GLN A 71 -4.96 1.49 0.18
C GLN A 71 -5.45 0.17 0.77
N CYS A 72 -5.02 -0.95 0.19
CA CYS A 72 -5.35 -2.28 0.69
C CYS A 72 -4.74 -2.57 2.08
N SER A 73 -3.51 -2.13 2.34
CA SER A 73 -2.78 -2.37 3.60
C SER A 73 -2.93 -1.26 4.66
N ASN A 74 -3.68 -0.20 4.34
CA ASN A 74 -3.74 1.05 5.09
C ASN A 74 -4.04 0.88 6.58
N SER A 75 -4.95 -0.03 6.94
CA SER A 75 -5.33 -0.27 8.35
C SER A 75 -4.15 -0.79 9.18
N SER A 76 -3.37 -1.72 8.62
CA SER A 76 -2.19 -2.29 9.27
C SER A 76 -1.05 -1.27 9.29
N GLU A 77 -0.87 -0.53 8.19
CA GLU A 77 0.12 0.53 8.07
C GLU A 77 -0.06 1.61 9.14
N MET A 78 -1.29 2.11 9.28
CA MET A 78 -1.63 3.16 10.24
C MET A 78 -1.33 2.74 11.68
N LYS A 79 -1.65 1.50 12.06
CA LYS A 79 -1.35 0.97 13.39
C LYS A 79 0.15 0.90 13.65
N ALA A 80 0.91 0.41 12.68
CA ALA A 80 2.36 0.32 12.78
C ALA A 80 2.99 1.73 12.85
N LEU A 81 2.57 2.65 11.98
CA LEU A 81 3.09 4.02 11.93
C LEU A 81 2.81 4.80 13.22
N ILE A 82 1.58 4.76 13.73
CA ILE A 82 1.23 5.41 15.00
C ILE A 82 2.07 4.87 16.14
N ASN A 83 2.27 3.54 16.20
CA ASN A 83 3.09 2.94 17.24
C ASN A 83 4.57 3.33 17.13
N GLU A 84 5.12 3.38 15.92
CA GLU A 84 6.50 3.82 15.69
C GLU A 84 6.68 5.28 16.10
N ILE A 85 5.76 6.17 15.72
CA ILE A 85 5.79 7.58 16.14
C ILE A 85 5.68 7.71 17.66
N ALA A 86 4.75 6.99 18.30
CA ALA A 86 4.51 7.07 19.74
C ALA A 86 5.66 6.50 20.59
N SER A 87 6.41 5.53 20.06
CA SER A 87 7.55 4.90 20.75
C SER A 87 8.89 5.57 20.45
N SER A 88 8.95 6.46 19.45
CA SER A 88 10.18 7.14 19.03
C SER A 88 10.45 8.40 19.84
N LYS A 89 11.73 8.64 20.17
CA LYS A 89 12.17 9.90 20.82
C LYS A 89 12.16 11.09 19.86
N SER A 90 12.30 10.82 18.57
CA SER A 90 12.31 11.80 17.49
C SER A 90 11.74 11.15 16.23
N VAL A 91 11.05 11.92 15.42
CA VAL A 91 10.50 11.46 14.14
C VAL A 91 11.46 11.84 13.02
N ASP A 92 12.00 10.84 12.33
CA ASP A 92 12.75 11.03 11.09
C ASP A 92 11.86 10.63 9.90
N ILE A 93 11.42 11.62 9.12
CA ILE A 93 10.50 11.39 8.01
C ILE A 93 11.18 10.63 6.87
N ASP A 94 12.51 10.72 6.71
CA ASP A 94 13.20 9.97 5.66
C ASP A 94 13.18 8.47 5.96
N THR A 95 13.55 8.09 7.18
CA THR A 95 13.42 6.70 7.65
C THR A 95 11.97 6.19 7.55
N LEU A 96 10.99 7.02 7.93
CA LEU A 96 9.59 6.62 7.81
C LEU A 96 9.14 6.49 6.34
N SER A 97 9.64 7.33 5.45
CA SER A 97 9.35 7.26 4.01
C SER A 97 9.88 5.98 3.38
N ASP A 98 11.02 5.45 3.85
CA ASP A 98 11.57 4.18 3.36
C ASP A 98 10.75 2.96 3.83
N ARG A 99 10.01 3.12 4.94
CA ARG A 99 9.30 2.03 5.61
C ARG A 99 7.80 2.01 5.34
N TYR A 100 7.18 3.16 5.10
CA TYR A 100 5.73 3.34 5.06
C TYR A 100 5.28 3.93 3.72
N LEU A 101 4.50 3.16 2.96
CA LEU A 101 4.02 3.53 1.63
C LEU A 101 3.22 4.83 1.62
N SER A 102 2.43 5.11 2.65
CA SER A 102 1.66 6.34 2.79
C SER A 102 2.54 7.59 2.77
N ILE A 103 3.69 7.56 3.46
CA ILE A 103 4.63 8.69 3.54
C ILE A 103 5.40 8.82 2.23
N TYR A 104 5.87 7.71 1.66
CA TYR A 104 6.48 7.68 0.33
C TYR A 104 5.55 8.27 -0.74
N LEU A 105 4.30 7.82 -0.78
CA LEU A 105 3.31 8.27 -1.76
C LEU A 105 2.93 9.72 -1.57
N GLU A 106 2.78 10.19 -0.34
CA GLU A 106 2.46 11.60 -0.07
C GLU A 106 3.54 12.53 -0.63
N ARG A 107 4.83 12.18 -0.44
CA ARG A 107 5.96 12.92 -1.04
C ARG A 107 5.88 12.94 -2.57
N GLN A 108 5.63 11.78 -3.17
CA GLN A 108 5.53 11.67 -4.63
C GLN A 108 4.35 12.48 -5.18
N LEU A 109 3.16 12.36 -4.57
CA LEU A 109 1.94 13.04 -5.01
C LEU A 109 2.01 14.56 -4.78
N ASN A 110 2.78 15.03 -3.80
CA ASN A 110 3.00 16.47 -3.60
C ASN A 110 3.84 17.11 -4.70
N SER A 111 4.63 16.32 -5.44
CA SER A 111 5.33 16.81 -6.64
C SER A 111 4.43 16.92 -7.88
N PHE A 112 3.22 16.33 -7.84
CA PHE A 112 2.31 16.32 -9.00
C PHE A 112 1.44 17.57 -9.05
N SER A 113 1.35 18.18 -10.23
CA SER A 113 0.32 19.17 -10.55
C SER A 113 -1.08 18.57 -10.52
N ALA A 114 -2.11 19.42 -10.46
CA ALA A 114 -3.51 18.99 -10.50
C ALA A 114 -3.82 18.14 -11.76
N ALA A 115 -3.32 18.54 -12.93
CA ALA A 115 -3.50 17.80 -14.18
C ALA A 115 -2.83 16.41 -14.13
N GLN A 116 -1.66 16.30 -13.50
CA GLN A 116 -0.99 15.00 -13.32
C GLN A 116 -1.77 14.10 -12.34
N LYS A 117 -2.33 14.65 -11.26
CA LYS A 117 -3.20 13.90 -10.32
C LYS A 117 -4.48 13.42 -11.01
N GLU A 118 -5.08 14.25 -11.86
CA GLU A 118 -6.24 13.85 -12.65
C GLU A 118 -5.89 12.74 -13.65
N LYS A 119 -4.78 12.87 -14.37
CA LYS A 119 -4.28 11.83 -15.28
C LYS A 119 -4.03 10.51 -14.56
N LEU A 120 -3.36 10.55 -13.40
CA LEU A 120 -3.12 9.38 -12.53
C LEU A 120 -4.43 8.66 -12.21
N ARG A 121 -5.44 9.40 -11.73
CA ARG A 121 -6.76 8.85 -11.40
C ARG A 121 -7.46 8.24 -12.62
N ASN A 122 -7.39 8.90 -13.76
CA ASN A 122 -8.03 8.41 -14.99
C ASN A 122 -7.37 7.11 -15.49
N ILE A 123 -6.03 7.00 -15.37
CA ILE A 123 -5.30 5.76 -15.68
C ILE A 123 -5.68 4.65 -14.71
N ASP A 124 -5.74 4.94 -13.41
CA ASP A 124 -6.11 3.94 -12.39
C ASP A 124 -7.52 3.37 -12.65
N LEU A 125 -8.49 4.24 -12.96
CA LEU A 125 -9.84 3.84 -13.33
C LEU A 125 -9.88 2.97 -14.58
N ALA A 126 -9.11 3.33 -15.61
CA ALA A 126 -9.05 2.58 -16.87
C ALA A 126 -8.41 1.19 -16.69
N LEU A 127 -7.60 0.99 -15.65
CA LEU A 127 -6.89 -0.24 -15.36
C LEU A 127 -7.39 -0.92 -14.07
N ALA A 128 -8.59 -0.60 -13.59
CA ALA A 128 -9.09 -1.05 -12.29
C ALA A 128 -9.15 -2.59 -12.18
N ASP A 129 -9.49 -3.26 -13.27
CA ASP A 129 -9.56 -4.72 -13.39
C ASP A 129 -8.21 -5.37 -13.75
N LYS A 130 -7.16 -4.59 -13.98
CA LYS A 130 -5.82 -5.08 -14.36
C LYS A 130 -4.85 -5.04 -13.19
N SER A 131 -4.00 -6.06 -13.12
CA SER A 131 -2.86 -6.12 -12.20
C SER A 131 -1.70 -5.27 -12.71
N LEU A 132 -1.17 -4.44 -11.83
CA LEU A 132 0.09 -3.71 -12.04
C LEU A 132 1.31 -4.43 -11.43
N GLU A 133 1.09 -5.58 -10.78
CA GLU A 133 2.15 -6.49 -10.31
C GLU A 133 2.71 -7.31 -11.47
N THR A 134 3.26 -6.62 -12.47
CA THR A 134 3.87 -7.18 -13.68
C THR A 134 5.23 -6.53 -13.93
N ASP A 135 5.93 -6.98 -14.97
CA ASP A 135 7.17 -6.37 -15.43
C ASP A 135 6.88 -5.05 -16.17
N LEU A 136 6.85 -3.95 -15.42
CA LEU A 136 6.61 -2.62 -15.96
C LEU A 136 7.78 -2.11 -16.82
N VAL A 137 9.00 -2.63 -16.63
CA VAL A 137 10.17 -2.29 -17.46
C VAL A 137 10.00 -2.92 -18.84
N ALA A 138 9.63 -4.19 -18.91
CA ALA A 138 9.33 -4.84 -20.18
C ALA A 138 8.14 -4.18 -20.90
N LEU A 139 7.15 -3.66 -20.16
CA LEU A 139 6.04 -2.91 -20.72
C LEU A 139 6.49 -1.57 -21.33
N TRP A 140 7.39 -0.87 -20.65
CA TRP A 140 8.00 0.37 -21.11
C TRP A 140 8.75 0.18 -22.45
N GLU A 141 9.62 -0.84 -22.53
CA GLU A 141 10.38 -1.13 -23.76
C GLU A 141 9.45 -1.44 -24.93
N LYS A 142 8.40 -2.25 -24.71
CA LYS A 142 7.42 -2.59 -25.75
C LYS A 142 6.68 -1.37 -26.30
N LEU A 143 6.34 -0.40 -25.44
CA LEU A 143 5.69 0.83 -25.91
C LEU A 143 6.63 1.71 -26.71
N LYS A 144 7.91 1.76 -26.32
CA LYS A 144 8.94 2.51 -27.04
C LYS A 144 9.19 1.94 -28.45
N GLU A 145 9.09 0.62 -28.63
CA GLU A 145 9.20 0.00 -29.96
C GLU A 145 7.98 0.29 -30.86
N GLN A 146 6.84 0.68 -30.28
CA GLN A 146 5.56 0.87 -30.97
C GLN A 146 5.26 2.34 -31.33
N GLN A 147 6.07 3.29 -30.86
CA GLN A 147 5.87 4.74 -31.02
C GLN A 147 7.09 5.39 -31.66
#